data_AF-A0A374AK79-F1
#
_entry.id   AF-A0A374AK79-F1
#
_cell.length_a   1.000
_cell.length_b   1.000
_cell.length_c   1.000
_cell.angle_alpha   90.00
_cell.angle_beta   90.00
_cell.angle_gamma   90.00
#
_symmetry.space_group_name_H-M   'P 1'
#
loop_
_entity.id
_entity.type
_entity.pdbx_description
1 polymer ?
#
loop_
_entity_poly.entity_id
_entity_poly.type
_entity_poly.pdbx_seq_one_letter_code
_entity_poly.pdbx_strand_id
1 'polypeptide(L)'
;MSNNYEKKFMGKQVFYDDKARENVVSYYLMEDPVHQIYGVALKKSQEDAGLIEWDSIPKITDSAEVIGHMINSLIKYKVTPISLAESLDEIMIREEENEQSEI
;
A
#
# COMPACT_ATOMS: atom_id res chain seq x y z
N MET A 1 21.31 4.03 -7.44
CA MET A 1 20.58 2.94 -8.13
C MET A 1 19.12 3.33 -8.14
N SER A 2 18.56 3.60 -9.32
CA SER A 2 17.12 3.89 -9.45
C SER A 2 16.40 2.55 -9.35
N ASN A 3 15.82 2.23 -8.19
CA ASN A 3 14.88 1.11 -8.12
C ASN A 3 13.67 1.49 -8.98
N ASN A 4 13.66 1.02 -10.23
CA ASN A 4 12.53 1.17 -11.13
C ASN A 4 11.51 0.11 -10.76
N TYR A 5 10.75 0.38 -9.70
CA TYR A 5 9.57 -0.39 -9.39
C TYR A 5 8.52 -0.16 -10.48
N GLU A 6 8.09 -1.22 -11.15
CA GLU A 6 7.00 -1.16 -12.11
C GLU A 6 5.69 -0.99 -11.35
N LYS A 7 4.97 0.10 -11.63
CA LYS A 7 3.69 0.41 -10.99
C LYS A 7 2.54 0.01 -11.90
N LYS A 8 1.86 -1.08 -11.55
CA LYS A 8 0.67 -1.56 -12.27
C LYS A 8 -0.60 -1.12 -11.54
N PHE A 9 -1.45 -0.35 -12.23
CA PHE A 9 -2.75 0.04 -11.69
C PHE A 9 -3.63 -1.19 -11.49
N MET A 10 -4.13 -1.38 -10.27
CA MET A 10 -4.98 -2.52 -9.91
C MET A 10 -6.44 -2.12 -9.72
N GLY A 11 -6.68 -0.92 -9.21
CA GLY A 11 -8.04 -0.45 -8.99
C GLY A 11 -8.07 0.91 -8.31
N LYS A 12 -9.27 1.47 -8.22
CA LYS A 12 -9.50 2.70 -7.46
C LYS A 12 -10.78 2.58 -6.67
N GLN A 13 -10.87 3.42 -5.67
CA GLN A 13 -12.02 3.56 -4.82
C GLN A 13 -12.34 5.03 -4.65
N VAL A 14 -13.63 5.32 -4.62
CA VAL A 14 -14.15 6.67 -4.41
C VAL A 14 -15.02 6.65 -3.16
N PHE A 15 -14.80 7.58 -2.25
CA PHE A 15 -15.65 7.78 -1.09
C PHE A 15 -15.79 9.27 -0.76
N TYR A 16 -16.88 9.61 -0.10
CA TYR A 16 -17.17 10.97 0.30
C TYR A 16 -16.81 11.15 1.77
N ASP A 17 -16.10 12.22 2.09
CA ASP A 17 -15.83 12.61 3.47
C ASP A 17 -17.09 13.21 4.13
N ASP A 18 -17.05 13.50 5.43
CA ASP A 18 -18.16 14.12 6.18
C ASP A 18 -18.62 15.45 5.55
N LYS A 19 -17.69 16.13 4.88
CA LYS A 19 -17.92 17.36 4.11
C LYS A 19 -18.45 17.14 2.68
N ALA A 20 -18.92 15.94 2.34
CA ALA A 20 -19.32 15.52 0.99
C ALA A 20 -18.22 15.68 -0.08
N ARG A 21 -16.95 15.68 0.35
CA ARG A 21 -15.79 15.83 -0.53
C ARG A 21 -15.41 14.50 -1.15
N GLU A 22 -15.26 14.47 -2.47
CA GLU A 22 -14.81 13.27 -3.16
C GLU A 22 -13.33 12.99 -2.85
N ASN A 23 -13.09 11.82 -2.28
CA ASN A 23 -11.75 11.27 -2.09
C ASN A 23 -11.60 10.05 -2.99
N VAL A 24 -10.60 10.09 -3.87
CA VAL A 24 -10.27 9.00 -4.77
C VAL A 24 -8.97 8.37 -4.30
N VAL A 25 -9.02 7.09 -3.91
CA VAL A 25 -7.85 6.28 -3.56
C VAL A 25 -7.57 5.30 -4.68
N SER A 26 -6.43 5.43 -5.34
CA SER A 26 -5.96 4.54 -6.40
C SER A 26 -4.89 3.60 -5.86
N TYR A 27 -5.02 2.32 -6.15
CA TYR A 27 -4.14 1.26 -5.68
C TYR A 27 -3.30 0.74 -6.85
N TYR A 28 -2.00 0.65 -6.63
CA TYR A 28 -1.01 0.22 -7.59
C TYR A 28 -0.18 -0.91 -7.00
N LEU A 29 0.02 -1.98 -7.78
CA LEU A 29 1.04 -2.99 -7.49
C LEU A 29 2.40 -2.42 -7.86
N MET A 30 3.36 -2.53 -6.97
CA MET A 30 4.77 -2.29 -7.27
C MET A 30 5.46 -3.64 -7.44
N GLU A 31 6.15 -3.82 -8.56
CA GLU A 31 6.96 -5.00 -8.83
C GLU A 31 8.41 -4.57 -9.03
N ASP A 32 9.33 -5.20 -8.30
CA ASP A 32 10.76 -5.09 -8.53
C ASP A 32 11.23 -6.31 -9.33
N PRO A 33 11.46 -6.18 -10.65
CA PRO A 33 11.85 -7.30 -11.48
C PRO A 33 13.26 -7.83 -11.16
N VAL A 34 14.07 -7.06 -10.42
CA VAL A 34 15.46 -7.42 -10.09
C VAL A 34 15.50 -8.35 -8.88
N HIS A 35 14.75 -8.01 -7.83
CA HIS A 35 14.74 -8.76 -6.58
C HIS A 35 13.54 -9.70 -6.46
N GLN A 36 12.63 -9.70 -7.45
CA GLN A 36 11.32 -10.37 -7.38
C GLN A 36 10.55 -9.98 -6.11
N ILE A 37 10.68 -8.72 -5.70
CA ILE A 37 9.99 -8.20 -4.52
C ILE A 37 8.79 -7.39 -4.99
N TYR A 38 7.68 -7.62 -4.35
CA TYR A 38 6.44 -6.93 -4.58
C TYR A 38 6.11 -5.98 -3.44
N GLY A 39 5.53 -4.87 -3.82
CA GLY A 39 5.06 -3.82 -2.94
C GLY A 39 3.71 -3.29 -3.37
N VAL A 40 3.23 -2.31 -2.63
CA VAL A 40 2.00 -1.60 -2.95
C VAL A 40 2.24 -0.11 -2.92
N ALA A 41 1.57 0.63 -3.79
CA ALA A 41 1.46 2.08 -3.71
C ALA A 41 0.00 2.50 -3.72
N LEU A 42 -0.35 3.39 -2.83
CA LEU A 42 -1.66 4.04 -2.77
C LEU A 42 -1.48 5.53 -3.10
N LYS A 43 -2.41 6.04 -3.89
CA LYS A 43 -2.53 7.46 -4.17
C LYS A 43 -3.91 7.94 -3.76
N LYS A 44 -3.99 8.84 -2.79
CA LYS A 44 -5.22 9.52 -2.45
C LYS A 44 -5.21 10.92 -3.06
N SER A 45 -6.27 11.28 -3.76
CA SER A 45 -6.50 12.64 -4.26
C SER A 45 -7.88 13.13 -3.82
N GLN A 46 -7.92 14.34 -3.26
CA GLN A 46 -9.14 15.04 -2.88
C GLN A 46 -9.31 16.28 -3.76
N GLU A 47 -10.38 16.32 -4.57
CA GLU A 47 -10.59 17.41 -5.55
C GLU A 47 -10.78 18.78 -4.87
N ASP A 48 -11.52 18.83 -3.76
CA ASP A 48 -11.88 20.08 -3.07
C ASP A 48 -10.69 20.78 -2.39
N ALA A 49 -9.68 20.01 -1.98
CA ALA A 49 -8.52 20.51 -1.23
C ALA A 49 -7.24 20.59 -2.07
N GLY A 50 -7.23 20.03 -3.30
CA GLY A 50 -6.01 19.85 -4.07
C GLY A 50 -4.97 18.96 -3.37
N LEU A 51 -5.39 18.20 -2.36
CA LEU A 51 -4.51 17.36 -1.56
C LEU A 51 -4.25 16.05 -2.29
N ILE A 52 -2.98 15.77 -2.58
CA ILE A 52 -2.52 14.51 -3.17
C ILE A 52 -1.55 13.87 -2.19
N GLU A 53 -1.95 12.74 -1.63
CA GLU A 53 -1.13 11.93 -0.73
C GLU A 53 -0.69 10.68 -1.48
N TRP A 54 0.61 10.43 -1.49
CA TRP A 54 1.20 9.20 -2.01
C TRP A 54 1.80 8.43 -0.86
N ASP A 55 1.45 7.15 -0.76
CA ASP A 55 2.08 6.22 0.16
C ASP A 55 2.49 4.97 -0.61
N SER A 56 3.64 4.41 -0.27
CA SER A 56 4.13 3.22 -0.96
C SER A 56 5.07 2.41 -0.10
N ILE A 57 4.83 1.11 -0.04
CA ILE A 57 5.69 0.15 0.62
C ILE A 57 6.26 -0.79 -0.44
N PRO A 58 7.53 -0.61 -0.83
CA PRO A 58 8.13 -1.32 -1.94
C PRO A 58 8.51 -2.78 -1.63
N LYS A 59 8.62 -3.15 -0.35
CA LYS A 59 9.03 -4.49 0.09
C LYS A 59 8.02 -5.06 1.08
N ILE A 60 6.98 -5.71 0.56
CA ILE A 60 5.95 -6.35 1.39
C ILE A 60 6.09 -7.87 1.32
N THR A 61 6.26 -8.42 0.11
CA THR A 61 6.33 -9.85 -0.10
C THR A 61 7.06 -10.16 -1.39
N ASP A 62 7.71 -11.32 -1.48
CA ASP A 62 8.28 -11.90 -2.69
C ASP A 62 7.24 -12.67 -3.56
N SER A 63 5.98 -12.72 -3.12
CA SER A 63 4.94 -13.50 -3.78
C SER A 63 3.90 -12.64 -4.51
N ALA A 64 3.87 -12.74 -5.84
CA ALA A 64 2.94 -12.02 -6.72
C ALA A 64 1.45 -12.29 -6.42
N GLU A 65 1.12 -13.52 -6.03
CA GLU A 65 -0.24 -13.91 -5.66
C GLU A 65 -0.65 -13.25 -4.35
N VAL A 66 0.22 -13.31 -3.33
CA VAL A 66 -0.01 -12.73 -2.01
C VAL A 66 -0.26 -11.24 -2.11
N ILE A 67 0.60 -10.50 -2.82
CA ILE A 67 0.43 -9.06 -3.02
C ILE A 67 -0.84 -8.74 -3.81
N GLY A 68 -1.19 -9.54 -4.82
CA GLY A 68 -2.41 -9.36 -5.62
C GLY A 68 -3.68 -9.55 -4.78
N HIS A 69 -3.68 -10.56 -3.90
CA HIS A 69 -4.75 -10.79 -2.93
C HIS A 69 -4.82 -9.69 -1.87
N MET A 70 -3.66 -9.19 -1.43
CA MET A 70 -3.55 -8.10 -0.47
C MET A 70 -4.13 -6.81 -1.05
N ILE A 71 -3.76 -6.42 -2.28
CA ILE A 71 -4.32 -5.24 -2.97
C ILE A 71 -5.84 -5.37 -3.16
N ASN A 72 -6.33 -6.53 -3.57
CA ASN A 72 -7.77 -6.77 -3.65
C ASN A 72 -8.46 -6.60 -2.29
N SER A 73 -7.82 -7.07 -1.23
CA SER A 73 -8.31 -6.90 0.15
C SER A 73 -8.31 -5.43 0.54
N LEU A 74 -7.25 -4.66 0.25
CA LEU A 74 -7.17 -3.22 0.52
C LEU A 74 -8.33 -2.46 -0.17
N ILE A 75 -8.59 -2.76 -1.44
CA ILE A 75 -9.72 -2.18 -2.20
C ILE A 75 -11.06 -2.57 -1.55
N LYS A 76 -11.23 -3.84 -1.19
CA LYS A 76 -12.46 -4.36 -0.58
C LYS A 76 -12.74 -3.73 0.79
N TYR A 77 -11.70 -3.57 1.61
CA TYR A 77 -11.78 -3.03 2.97
C TYR A 77 -11.69 -1.51 3.05
N LYS A 78 -11.63 -0.84 1.90
CA LYS A 78 -11.62 0.62 1.83
C LYS A 78 -10.40 1.28 2.48
N VAL A 79 -9.24 0.63 2.42
CA VAL A 79 -8.03 1.05 3.13
C VAL A 79 -7.44 2.32 2.51
N THR A 80 -7.15 3.31 3.35
CA THR A 80 -6.53 4.58 2.92
C THR A 80 -5.01 4.54 3.15
N PRO A 81 -4.23 5.42 2.49
CA PRO A 81 -2.78 5.51 2.71
C PRO A 81 -2.37 5.61 4.19
N ILE A 82 -3.12 6.37 4.99
CA ILE A 82 -2.87 6.54 6.42
C ILE A 82 -3.05 5.20 7.15
N SER A 83 -4.18 4.52 6.92
CA SER A 83 -4.44 3.21 7.52
C SER A 83 -3.47 2.11 7.08
N LEU A 84 -2.89 2.24 5.88
CA LEU A 84 -1.88 1.29 5.40
C LEU A 84 -0.58 1.41 6.20
N ALA A 85 -0.10 2.63 6.42
CA ALA A 85 1.08 2.88 7.26
C ALA A 85 0.85 2.40 8.69
N GLU A 86 -0.30 2.70 9.29
CA GLU A 86 -0.66 2.22 10.63
C GLU A 86 -0.73 0.69 10.71
N SER A 87 -1.31 0.03 9.70
CA SER A 87 -1.40 -1.45 9.68
C SER A 87 -0.03 -2.13 9.54
N LEU A 88 0.96 -1.46 8.94
CA LEU A 88 2.30 -2.02 8.77
C LEU A 88 3.20 -1.77 9.97
N ASP A 89 3.03 -0.64 10.67
CA ASP A 89 3.68 -0.39 11.96
C ASP A 89 3.35 -1.50 12.97
N GLU A 90 2.09 -1.97 12.99
CA GLU A 90 1.69 -3.12 13.84
C GLU A 90 2.32 -4.46 13.46
N ILE A 91 2.75 -4.65 12.21
CA ILE A 91 3.36 -5.91 11.73
C ILE A 91 4.88 -5.87 11.92
N MET A 92 5.52 -4.71 11.72
CA MET A 92 6.98 -4.55 11.86
C MET A 92 7.45 -4.74 13.31
N ILE A 93 6.60 -4.39 14.29
CA ILE A 93 6.89 -4.62 15.72
C ILE A 93 6.91 -6.12 16.08
N ARG A 94 6.28 -7.00 15.29
CA ARG A 94 6.22 -8.45 15.60
C ARG A 94 7.30 -9.29 14.91
N GLU A 95 7.98 -8.77 13.90
CA GLU A 95 9.10 -9.49 13.26
C GLU A 95 10.45 -9.22 13.94
N GLU A 96 10.61 -8.13 14.71
CA GLU A 96 11.85 -7.87 15.48
C GLU A 96 11.93 -8.68 16.80
N GLU A 97 10.85 -9.35 17.23
CA GLU A 97 10.84 -10.18 18.44
C GLU A 97 11.16 -11.68 18.19
N ASN A 98 11.40 -12.12 16.95
CA ASN A 98 11.68 -13.53 16.66
C ASN A 98 13.14 -13.85 16.28
N GLU A 99 14.06 -12.87 16.39
CA GLU A 99 15.51 -13.07 16.21
C GLU A 99 16.31 -13.01 17.53
N GLN A 100 15.64 -12.95 18.68
CA GLN A 100 16.26 -12.95 20.03
C GLN A 100 15.86 -14.20 20.83
N SER A 101 15.89 -15.38 20.21
CA SER A 101 15.84 -16.66 20.93
C SER A 101 16.83 -17.67 20.34
N GLU A 102 18.08 -17.23 20.18
CA GLU A 102 19.24 -18.09 20.42
C GLU A 102 19.92 -17.60 21.71
N ILE A 103 19.61 -18.26 22.82
CA ILE A 103 20.46 -18.37 24.01
C ILE A 103 20.29 -19.76 24.61
#